data_AF-A0A1N6E8K3-F1
#
_entry.id   AF-A0A1N6E8K3-F1
#
_cell.length_a   1.000
_cell.length_b   1.000
_cell.length_c   1.000
_cell.angle_alpha   90.00
_cell.angle_beta   90.00
_cell.angle_gamma   90.00
#
_symmetry.space_group_name_H-M   'P 1'
#
loop_
_entity.id
_entity.type
_entity.pdbx_description
1 polymer ?
#
loop_
_entity_poly.entity_id
_entity_poly.type
_entity_poly.pdbx_seq_one_letter_code
_entity_poly.pdbx_strand_id
1 'polypeptide(L)'
;MTTDTTTAPTGMPSTDEGTLFERLAEVWVELEEHLARVPVLIRLDDGTVTIDDYRRLLFNLRQQVVDGSPWISRAASNFDIEHFELRAAAIRHAEEEHRDYLMLERDYVAIGGSLAELRAGRKNIGSEALSGYMFHYADQPNPVGLLGAMFIIEGLGARRAAGWAGRFQEVLGLADSQVHFMQYHQEADSEHTGALEAILTSEMIDDAAADEIVRCAQVVARLYALQLEELDS
;
A
#
# COMPACT_ATOMS: atom_id res chain seq x y z
N MET A 1 5.23 53.99 45.66
CA MET A 1 5.94 53.80 44.38
C MET A 1 6.24 52.30 44.31
N THR A 2 5.29 51.56 43.75
CA THR A 2 5.21 50.10 43.77
C THR A 2 6.00 49.54 42.60
N THR A 3 6.95 48.66 42.90
CA THR A 3 7.65 47.81 41.92
C THR A 3 6.74 46.63 41.58
N ASP A 4 6.29 46.55 40.33
CA ASP A 4 5.60 45.37 39.82
C ASP A 4 6.39 44.86 38.60
N THR A 5 6.97 43.68 38.77
CA THR A 5 7.72 42.94 37.76
C THR A 5 6.82 41.80 37.32
N THR A 6 6.05 42.02 36.25
CA THR A 6 5.21 40.96 35.66
C THR A 6 5.94 40.33 34.49
N THR A 7 6.47 39.15 34.78
CA THR A 7 6.79 38.00 33.92
C THR A 7 6.09 37.98 32.56
N ALA A 8 6.88 37.84 31.51
CA ALA A 8 6.44 37.45 30.17
C ALA A 8 5.98 35.97 30.17
N PRO A 9 4.93 35.60 29.42
CA PRO A 9 4.57 34.20 29.26
C PRO A 9 5.56 33.53 28.30
N THR A 10 6.32 32.58 28.83
CA THR A 10 7.07 31.59 28.06
C THR A 10 6.12 30.46 27.69
N GLY A 11 5.88 30.29 26.41
CA GLY A 11 5.03 29.23 25.85
C GLY A 11 5.06 29.35 24.34
N MET A 12 6.25 29.19 23.76
CA MET A 12 6.31 28.86 22.34
C MET A 12 5.71 27.46 22.17
N PRO A 13 4.79 27.24 21.22
CA PRO A 13 4.47 25.88 20.83
C PRO A 13 5.77 25.24 20.34
N SER A 14 6.09 24.08 20.89
CA SER A 14 7.22 23.27 20.48
C SER A 14 7.07 22.95 18.99
N THR A 15 7.92 23.56 18.19
CA THR A 15 8.16 23.23 16.79
C THR A 15 9.07 22.01 16.73
N ASP A 16 8.53 20.78 16.65
CA ASP A 16 9.26 19.63 16.10
C ASP A 16 8.37 18.40 15.83
N GLU A 17 7.25 18.58 15.15
CA GLU A 17 6.50 17.48 14.53
C GLU A 17 6.24 17.87 13.09
N GLY A 18 6.93 17.21 12.16
CA GLY A 18 6.45 17.19 10.79
C GLY A 18 5.00 16.69 10.83
N THR A 19 4.10 17.39 10.15
CA THR A 19 2.71 16.97 9.99
C THR A 19 2.69 15.48 9.60
N LEU A 20 1.67 14.72 10.01
CA LEU A 20 1.56 13.27 9.67
C LEU A 20 1.87 13.00 8.18
N PHE A 21 1.45 13.89 7.28
CA PHE A 21 1.75 13.82 5.86
C PHE A 21 3.21 14.05 5.48
N GLU A 22 3.92 14.96 6.16
CA GLU A 22 5.37 15.14 5.95
C GLU A 22 6.12 13.86 6.34
N ARG A 23 5.76 13.25 7.48
CA ARG A 23 6.34 11.97 7.93
C ARG A 23 6.03 10.84 6.95
N LEU A 24 4.79 10.74 6.46
CA LEU A 24 4.40 9.75 5.45
C LEU A 24 5.08 10.01 4.09
N ALA A 25 5.32 11.27 3.72
CA ALA A 25 6.07 11.63 2.52
C ALA A 25 7.54 11.19 2.61
N GLU A 26 8.17 11.29 3.78
CA GLU A 26 9.52 10.74 4.01
C GLU A 26 9.53 9.21 3.81
N VAL A 27 8.54 8.49 4.36
CA VAL A 27 8.40 7.04 4.13
C VAL A 27 8.23 6.73 2.64
N TRP A 28 7.46 7.53 1.91
CA TRP A 28 7.29 7.39 0.48
C TRP A 28 8.61 7.57 -0.27
N VAL A 29 9.39 8.60 0.08
CA VAL A 29 10.73 8.82 -0.52
C VAL A 29 11.62 7.60 -0.29
N GLU A 30 11.65 7.05 0.92
CA GLU A 30 12.42 5.83 1.19
C GLU A 30 11.93 4.64 0.37
N LEU A 31 10.61 4.45 0.22
CA LEU A 31 10.04 3.39 -0.60
C LEU A 31 10.54 3.47 -2.05
N GLU A 32 10.52 4.66 -2.64
CA GLU A 32 11.01 4.92 -4.00
C GLU A 32 12.48 4.52 -4.16
N GLU A 33 13.32 4.78 -3.15
CA GLU A 33 14.72 4.35 -3.16
C GLU A 33 14.89 2.83 -3.16
N HIS A 34 14.01 2.07 -2.50
CA HIS A 34 14.05 0.59 -2.57
C HIS A 34 13.50 0.09 -3.89
N LEU A 35 12.39 0.66 -4.38
CA LEU A 35 11.80 0.29 -5.66
C LEU A 35 12.78 0.50 -6.82
N ALA A 36 13.58 1.57 -6.79
CA ALA A 36 14.64 1.81 -7.78
C ALA A 36 15.73 0.72 -7.83
N ARG A 37 15.80 -0.16 -6.81
CA ARG A 37 16.77 -1.26 -6.73
C ARG A 37 16.14 -2.62 -7.07
N VAL A 38 14.81 -2.68 -7.21
CA VAL A 38 14.08 -3.91 -7.53
C VAL A 38 14.47 -4.38 -8.93
N PRO A 39 14.98 -5.63 -9.10
CA PRO A 39 15.55 -6.08 -10.37
C PRO A 39 14.57 -6.01 -11.56
N VAL A 40 13.29 -6.34 -11.36
CA VAL A 40 12.30 -6.27 -12.44
C VAL A 40 11.98 -4.83 -12.85
N LEU A 41 12.01 -3.87 -11.91
CA LEU A 41 11.76 -2.46 -12.19
C LEU A 41 12.95 -1.81 -12.90
N ILE A 42 14.18 -2.16 -12.51
CA ILE A 42 15.39 -1.76 -13.25
C ILE A 42 15.30 -2.23 -14.71
N ARG A 43 14.96 -3.52 -14.93
CA ARG A 43 14.81 -4.05 -16.29
C ARG A 43 13.69 -3.36 -17.08
N LEU A 44 12.60 -2.98 -16.40
CA LEU A 44 11.48 -2.26 -17.01
C LEU A 44 11.90 -0.85 -17.45
N ASP A 45 12.62 -0.13 -16.60
CA ASP A 45 13.14 1.21 -16.89
C ASP A 45 14.16 1.16 -18.05
N ASP A 46 15.10 0.21 -18.00
CA ASP A 46 16.12 0.00 -19.03
C ASP A 46 15.54 -0.53 -20.37
N GLY A 47 14.27 -0.94 -20.40
CA GLY A 47 13.65 -1.52 -21.58
C GLY A 47 14.15 -2.92 -21.93
N THR A 48 14.69 -3.65 -20.94
CA THR A 48 15.25 -5.00 -21.09
C THR A 48 14.39 -6.08 -20.43
N VAL A 49 13.24 -5.69 -19.85
CA VAL A 49 12.29 -6.63 -19.24
C VAL A 49 11.73 -7.60 -20.28
N THR A 50 11.48 -8.84 -19.84
CA THR A 50 10.96 -9.91 -20.70
C THR A 50 9.52 -10.26 -20.35
N ILE A 51 8.83 -10.98 -21.25
CA ILE A 51 7.50 -11.50 -20.95
C ILE A 51 7.51 -12.48 -19.77
N ASP A 52 8.63 -13.19 -19.55
CA ASP A 52 8.78 -14.10 -18.41
C ASP A 52 8.95 -13.33 -17.10
N ASP A 53 9.62 -12.18 -17.11
CA ASP A 53 9.67 -11.27 -15.96
C ASP A 53 8.29 -10.75 -15.60
N TYR A 54 7.53 -10.29 -16.59
CA TYR A 54 6.17 -9.80 -16.36
C TYR A 54 5.24 -10.91 -15.85
N ARG A 55 5.37 -12.13 -16.40
CA ARG A 55 4.63 -13.30 -15.91
C ARG A 55 5.00 -13.63 -14.46
N ARG A 56 6.28 -13.59 -14.08
CA ARG A 56 6.71 -13.78 -12.67
C ARG A 56 6.17 -12.71 -11.75
N LEU A 57 6.16 -11.45 -12.19
CA LEU A 57 5.60 -10.34 -11.44
C LEU A 57 4.11 -10.56 -11.16
N LEU A 58 3.30 -10.81 -12.19
CA LEU A 58 1.88 -11.10 -12.03
C LEU A 58 1.65 -12.34 -11.16
N PHE A 59 2.43 -13.40 -11.35
CA PHE A 59 2.30 -14.61 -10.53
C PHE A 59 2.39 -14.31 -9.03
N ASN A 60 3.38 -13.52 -8.63
CA ASN A 60 3.62 -13.16 -7.24
C ASN A 60 2.63 -12.11 -6.71
N LEU A 61 2.34 -11.06 -7.50
CA LEU A 61 1.36 -10.04 -7.13
C LEU A 61 0.00 -10.67 -6.83
N ARG A 62 -0.44 -11.65 -7.63
CA ARG A 62 -1.69 -12.37 -7.37
C ARG A 62 -1.75 -12.94 -5.97
N GLN A 63 -0.65 -13.52 -5.48
CA GLN A 63 -0.63 -14.15 -4.15
C GLN A 63 -0.72 -13.12 -3.02
N GLN A 64 -0.22 -11.90 -3.25
CA GLN A 64 -0.37 -10.81 -2.30
C GLN A 64 -1.78 -10.19 -2.38
N VAL A 65 -2.29 -9.91 -3.57
CA VAL A 65 -3.58 -9.24 -3.78
C VAL A 65 -4.75 -10.06 -3.23
N VAL A 66 -4.69 -11.40 -3.26
CA VAL A 66 -5.75 -12.23 -2.65
C VAL A 66 -5.94 -12.01 -1.15
N ASP A 67 -4.93 -11.49 -0.46
CA ASP A 67 -5.02 -11.21 0.97
C ASP A 67 -5.63 -9.84 1.28
N GLY A 68 -5.72 -8.94 0.29
CA GLY A 68 -6.19 -7.55 0.43
C GLY A 68 -7.46 -7.41 1.26
N SER A 69 -8.60 -7.73 0.63
CA SER A 69 -9.92 -7.73 1.29
C SER A 69 -9.98 -8.56 2.59
N PRO A 70 -9.39 -9.77 2.68
CA PRO A 70 -9.33 -10.52 3.93
C PRO A 70 -8.67 -9.82 5.13
N TRP A 71 -7.50 -9.18 4.98
CA TRP A 71 -6.88 -8.49 6.11
C TRP A 71 -7.62 -7.20 6.47
N ILE A 72 -8.18 -6.48 5.48
CA ILE A 72 -9.02 -5.30 5.72
C ILE A 72 -10.27 -5.70 6.51
N SER A 73 -10.92 -6.81 6.12
CA SER A 73 -12.09 -7.36 6.82
C SER A 73 -11.76 -7.75 8.26
N ARG A 74 -10.57 -8.31 8.51
CA ARG A 74 -10.10 -8.64 9.86
C ARG A 74 -9.91 -7.36 10.69
N ALA A 75 -9.25 -6.35 10.13
CA ALA A 75 -9.08 -5.06 10.80
C ALA A 75 -10.42 -4.42 11.16
N ALA A 76 -11.38 -4.42 10.22
CA ALA A 76 -12.74 -3.95 10.45
C ALA A 76 -13.39 -4.63 11.66
N SER A 77 -13.21 -5.95 11.81
CA SER A 77 -13.79 -6.68 12.94
C SER A 77 -13.18 -6.34 14.31
N ASN A 78 -12.00 -5.72 14.34
CA ASN A 78 -11.25 -5.39 15.56
C ASN A 78 -11.31 -3.91 15.97
N PHE A 79 -11.92 -3.03 15.17
CA PHE A 79 -12.29 -1.70 15.64
C PHE A 79 -13.44 -1.80 16.64
N ASP A 80 -13.44 -1.01 17.70
CA ASP A 80 -14.49 -0.93 18.72
C ASP A 80 -15.61 0.06 18.34
N ILE A 81 -16.48 0.43 19.29
CA ILE A 81 -17.62 1.33 19.03
C ILE A 81 -17.20 2.80 18.92
N GLU A 82 -16.10 3.20 19.57
CA GLU A 82 -15.57 4.56 19.50
C GLU A 82 -14.93 4.81 18.13
N HIS A 83 -14.42 3.75 17.48
CA HIS A 83 -13.84 3.78 16.14
C HIS A 83 -14.83 3.36 15.05
N PHE A 84 -16.14 3.61 15.24
CA PHE A 84 -17.18 3.16 14.32
C PHE A 84 -16.99 3.66 12.88
N GLU A 85 -16.55 4.91 12.69
CA GLU A 85 -16.34 5.47 11.35
C GLU A 85 -15.18 4.76 10.62
N LEU A 86 -14.08 4.45 11.31
CA LEU A 86 -12.97 3.66 10.76
C LEU A 86 -13.42 2.24 10.43
N ARG A 87 -14.23 1.62 11.31
CA ARG A 87 -14.84 0.32 11.04
C ARG A 87 -15.67 0.35 9.77
N ALA A 88 -16.54 1.35 9.62
CA ALA A 88 -17.43 1.47 8.49
C ALA A 88 -16.65 1.72 7.18
N ALA A 89 -15.59 2.54 7.23
CA ALA A 89 -14.69 2.76 6.10
C ALA A 89 -13.99 1.46 5.67
N ALA A 90 -13.41 0.72 6.62
CA ALA A 90 -12.74 -0.55 6.34
C ALA A 90 -13.70 -1.61 5.74
N ILE A 91 -14.96 -1.68 6.20
CA ILE A 91 -15.95 -2.61 5.63
C ILE A 91 -16.23 -2.30 4.16
N ARG A 92 -16.43 -1.01 3.82
CA ARG A 92 -16.69 -0.59 2.44
C ARG A 92 -15.50 -0.90 1.55
N HIS A 93 -14.31 -0.51 1.99
CA HIS A 93 -13.09 -0.74 1.25
C HIS A 93 -12.80 -2.24 1.04
N ALA A 94 -13.04 -3.07 2.05
CA ALA A 94 -12.93 -4.53 1.90
C ALA A 94 -13.89 -5.12 0.86
N GLU A 95 -15.07 -4.53 0.66
CA GLU A 95 -16.03 -4.95 -0.36
C GLU A 95 -15.51 -4.59 -1.76
N GLU A 96 -15.04 -3.37 -1.93
CA GLU A 96 -14.48 -2.83 -3.18
C GLU A 96 -13.32 -3.70 -3.66
N GLU A 97 -12.36 -4.00 -2.78
CA GLU A 97 -11.13 -4.73 -3.09
C GLU A 97 -11.30 -6.26 -3.22
N HIS A 98 -12.48 -6.82 -2.89
CA HIS A 98 -12.67 -8.27 -2.75
C HIS A 98 -12.44 -9.07 -4.04
N ARG A 99 -12.37 -8.41 -5.20
CA ARG A 99 -12.34 -9.07 -6.51
C ARG A 99 -11.13 -8.72 -7.35
N ASP A 100 -10.18 -7.95 -6.84
CA ASP A 100 -9.10 -7.40 -7.69
C ASP A 100 -8.16 -8.46 -8.23
N TYR A 101 -7.92 -9.51 -7.43
CA TYR A 101 -7.16 -10.67 -7.88
C TYR A 101 -7.76 -11.33 -9.13
N LEU A 102 -9.07 -11.18 -9.41
CA LEU A 102 -9.70 -11.72 -10.63
C LEU A 102 -9.28 -10.96 -11.89
N MET A 103 -9.03 -9.65 -11.79
CA MET A 103 -8.47 -8.87 -12.90
C MET A 103 -7.06 -9.33 -13.21
N LEU A 104 -6.26 -9.50 -12.16
CA LEU A 104 -4.90 -10.01 -12.28
C LEU A 104 -4.85 -11.43 -12.85
N GLU A 105 -5.75 -12.33 -12.42
CA GLU A 105 -5.90 -13.68 -12.99
C GLU A 105 -6.20 -13.64 -14.50
N ARG A 106 -7.00 -12.65 -14.97
CA ARG A 106 -7.29 -12.48 -16.40
C ARG A 106 -6.08 -11.99 -17.17
N ASP A 107 -5.38 -10.98 -16.66
CA ASP A 107 -4.15 -10.45 -17.29
C ASP A 107 -3.09 -11.53 -17.41
N TYR A 108 -2.89 -12.33 -16.36
CA TYR A 108 -1.94 -13.44 -16.34
C TYR A 108 -2.26 -14.49 -17.42
N VAL A 109 -3.53 -14.87 -17.58
CA VAL A 109 -3.95 -15.79 -18.63
C VAL A 109 -3.80 -15.15 -20.02
N ALA A 110 -4.07 -13.85 -20.16
CA ALA A 110 -3.95 -13.13 -21.41
C ALA A 110 -2.49 -13.04 -21.92
N ILE A 111 -1.49 -13.19 -21.05
CA ILE A 111 -0.07 -13.31 -21.43
C ILE A 111 0.43 -14.78 -21.49
N GLY A 112 -0.51 -15.73 -21.57
CA GLY A 112 -0.23 -17.15 -21.76
C GLY A 112 0.07 -17.95 -20.48
N GLY A 113 -0.21 -17.39 -19.30
CA GLY A 113 -0.07 -18.08 -18.04
C GLY A 113 -1.19 -19.10 -17.77
N SER A 114 -0.88 -20.14 -16.98
CA SER A 114 -1.87 -21.13 -16.55
C SER A 114 -2.59 -20.70 -15.27
N LEU A 115 -3.91 -20.55 -15.33
CA LEU A 115 -4.72 -20.21 -14.16
C LEU A 115 -4.60 -21.26 -13.03
N ALA A 116 -4.46 -22.53 -13.40
CA ALA A 116 -4.30 -23.61 -12.41
C ALA A 116 -2.97 -23.49 -11.67
N GLU A 117 -1.88 -23.19 -12.38
CA GLU A 117 -0.56 -22.99 -11.78
C GLU A 117 -0.54 -21.72 -10.91
N LEU A 118 -1.14 -20.63 -11.40
CA LEU A 118 -1.26 -19.38 -10.66
C LEU A 118 -1.99 -19.57 -9.32
N ARG A 119 -3.11 -20.29 -9.31
CA ARG A 119 -3.90 -20.54 -8.09
C ARG A 119 -3.25 -21.53 -7.14
N ALA A 120 -2.43 -22.45 -7.65
CA ALA A 120 -1.64 -23.38 -6.85
C ALA A 120 -0.31 -22.75 -6.36
N GLY A 121 -0.03 -21.51 -6.78
CA GLY A 121 1.18 -20.79 -6.41
C GLY A 121 1.30 -20.56 -4.91
N ARG A 122 2.55 -20.48 -4.44
CA ARG A 122 2.88 -20.06 -3.08
C ARG A 122 3.39 -18.64 -3.12
N LYS A 123 3.19 -17.92 -2.01
CA LYS A 123 3.80 -16.60 -1.80
C LYS A 123 5.31 -16.77 -1.78
N ASN A 124 6.03 -15.83 -2.37
CA ASN A 124 7.46 -15.70 -2.13
C ASN A 124 7.72 -15.21 -0.69
N ILE A 125 8.97 -15.23 -0.26
CA ILE A 125 9.37 -14.89 1.11
C ILE A 125 8.90 -13.48 1.51
N GLY A 126 9.06 -12.50 0.62
CA GLY A 126 8.62 -11.11 0.88
C GLY A 126 7.10 -10.99 1.03
N SER A 127 6.34 -11.67 0.17
CA SER A 127 4.87 -11.73 0.23
C SER A 127 4.38 -12.50 1.47
N GLU A 128 5.06 -13.55 1.89
CA GLU A 128 4.77 -14.24 3.16
C GLU A 128 5.01 -13.32 4.36
N ALA A 129 6.13 -12.58 4.37
CA ALA A 129 6.45 -11.62 5.42
C ALA A 129 5.45 -10.46 5.48
N LEU A 130 5.11 -9.87 4.33
CA LEU A 130 4.09 -8.81 4.23
C LEU A 130 2.73 -9.32 4.72
N SER A 131 2.27 -10.46 4.21
CA SER A 131 1.00 -11.09 4.62
C SER A 131 0.97 -11.36 6.13
N GLY A 132 2.03 -11.96 6.68
CA GLY A 132 2.14 -12.25 8.11
C GLY A 132 2.06 -10.99 8.98
N TYR A 133 2.78 -9.93 8.58
CA TYR A 133 2.71 -8.63 9.27
C TYR A 133 1.31 -8.03 9.21
N MET A 134 0.71 -7.95 8.02
CA MET A 134 -0.62 -7.35 7.81
C MET A 134 -1.70 -8.06 8.62
N PHE A 135 -1.75 -9.38 8.56
CA PHE A 135 -2.75 -10.15 9.31
C PHE A 135 -2.52 -10.14 10.82
N HIS A 136 -1.27 -10.05 11.28
CA HIS A 136 -0.96 -9.90 12.70
C HIS A 136 -1.38 -8.54 13.23
N TYR A 137 -1.09 -7.46 12.50
CA TYR A 137 -1.47 -6.10 12.86
C TYR A 137 -2.99 -5.94 12.81
N ALA A 138 -3.66 -6.49 11.79
CA ALA A 138 -5.12 -6.48 11.67
C ALA A 138 -5.85 -7.23 12.80
N ASP A 139 -5.16 -8.12 13.52
CA ASP A 139 -5.70 -8.86 14.67
C ASP A 139 -5.60 -8.07 15.99
N GLN A 140 -4.93 -6.92 16.00
CA GLN A 140 -4.83 -6.07 17.19
C GLN A 140 -6.11 -5.24 17.40
N PRO A 141 -6.46 -4.88 18.64
CA PRO A 141 -7.56 -3.96 18.92
C PRO A 141 -7.32 -2.59 18.26
N ASN A 142 -8.34 -2.05 17.60
CA ASN A 142 -8.30 -0.73 16.93
C ASN A 142 -7.02 -0.53 16.10
N PRO A 143 -6.80 -1.31 15.03
CA PRO A 143 -5.53 -1.35 14.30
C PRO A 143 -5.33 -0.14 13.38
N VAL A 144 -5.36 1.07 13.95
CA VAL A 144 -5.29 2.37 13.24
C VAL A 144 -4.03 2.52 12.40
N GLY A 145 -2.93 1.86 12.80
CA GLY A 145 -1.69 1.86 12.01
C GLY A 145 -1.86 1.31 10.59
N LEU A 146 -2.88 0.49 10.31
CA LEU A 146 -3.15 0.00 8.95
C LEU A 146 -3.53 1.10 7.96
N LEU A 147 -3.93 2.29 8.42
CA LEU A 147 -4.07 3.46 7.53
C LEU A 147 -2.72 3.83 6.88
N GLY A 148 -1.61 3.58 7.56
CA GLY A 148 -0.27 3.72 6.99
C GLY A 148 0.06 2.64 5.96
N ALA A 149 -0.46 1.43 6.15
CA ALA A 149 -0.34 0.37 5.15
C ALA A 149 -1.14 0.72 3.87
N MET A 150 -2.37 1.22 4.04
CA MET A 150 -3.22 1.72 2.97
C MET A 150 -2.53 2.86 2.20
N PHE A 151 -1.95 3.84 2.91
CA PHE A 151 -1.19 4.93 2.28
C PHE A 151 -0.10 4.43 1.33
N ILE A 152 0.61 3.37 1.70
CA ILE A 152 1.64 2.78 0.85
C ILE A 152 1.04 2.00 -0.32
N ILE A 153 0.09 1.10 -0.05
CA ILE A 153 -0.44 0.17 -1.06
C ILE A 153 -1.27 0.92 -2.11
N GLU A 154 -2.25 1.72 -1.68
CA GLU A 154 -3.09 2.52 -2.58
C GLU A 154 -2.27 3.62 -3.26
N GLY A 155 -1.30 4.20 -2.54
CA GLY A 155 -0.37 5.17 -3.11
C GLY A 155 0.40 4.58 -4.30
N LEU A 156 0.79 3.31 -4.25
CA LEU A 156 1.47 2.62 -5.36
C LEU A 156 0.56 2.42 -6.55
N GLY A 157 -0.71 2.03 -6.33
CA GLY A 157 -1.70 1.97 -7.41
C GLY A 157 -1.90 3.33 -8.07
N ALA A 158 -2.20 4.34 -7.26
CA ALA A 158 -2.51 5.70 -7.74
C ALA A 158 -1.31 6.38 -8.45
N ARG A 159 -0.07 6.20 -7.95
CA ARG A 159 1.10 6.97 -8.43
C ARG A 159 2.00 6.20 -9.39
N ARG A 160 2.02 4.87 -9.35
CA ARG A 160 2.99 4.05 -10.09
C ARG A 160 2.36 3.08 -11.08
N ALA A 161 1.19 2.51 -10.79
CA ALA A 161 0.66 1.39 -11.57
C ALA A 161 0.44 1.73 -13.05
N ALA A 162 -0.15 2.89 -13.39
CA ALA A 162 -0.33 3.29 -14.80
C ALA A 162 1.00 3.52 -15.54
N GLY A 163 2.00 4.08 -14.85
CA GLY A 163 3.34 4.29 -15.44
C GLY A 163 4.02 2.96 -15.76
N TRP A 164 3.97 2.00 -14.83
CA TRP A 164 4.47 0.65 -15.08
C TRP A 164 3.68 -0.08 -16.17
N ALA A 165 2.35 0.00 -16.16
CA ALA A 165 1.50 -0.58 -17.19
C ALA A 165 1.90 -0.07 -18.59
N GLY A 166 1.96 1.25 -18.76
CA GLY A 166 2.36 1.87 -20.02
C GLY A 166 3.76 1.45 -20.48
N ARG A 167 4.71 1.35 -19.54
CA ARG A 167 6.07 0.90 -19.85
C ARG A 167 6.13 -0.58 -20.25
N PHE A 168 5.39 -1.46 -19.59
CA PHE A 168 5.27 -2.86 -19.99
C PHE A 168 4.65 -2.99 -21.39
N GLN A 169 3.60 -2.21 -21.69
CA GLN A 169 3.01 -2.18 -23.02
C GLN A 169 4.01 -1.72 -24.07
N GLU A 170 4.76 -0.66 -23.80
CA GLU A 170 5.79 -0.12 -24.71
C GLU A 170 6.88 -1.15 -25.03
N VAL A 171 7.45 -1.79 -23.99
CA VAL A 171 8.60 -2.68 -24.14
C VAL A 171 8.21 -4.05 -24.71
N LEU A 172 7.07 -4.59 -24.29
CA LEU A 172 6.64 -5.96 -24.63
C LEU A 172 5.56 -6.04 -25.70
N GLY A 173 4.99 -4.90 -26.14
CA GLY A 173 3.90 -4.85 -27.11
C GLY A 173 2.58 -5.40 -26.57
N LEU A 174 2.30 -5.19 -25.28
CA LEU A 174 1.09 -5.70 -24.62
C LEU A 174 -0.15 -4.85 -24.95
N ALA A 175 -1.29 -5.52 -25.09
CA ALA A 175 -2.60 -4.89 -25.19
C ALA A 175 -3.13 -4.43 -23.82
N ASP A 176 -4.13 -3.54 -23.81
CA ASP A 176 -4.75 -3.06 -22.57
C ASP A 176 -5.32 -4.21 -21.72
N SER A 177 -5.86 -5.25 -22.36
CA SER A 177 -6.37 -6.45 -21.67
C SER A 177 -5.28 -7.35 -21.07
N GLN A 178 -4.02 -6.97 -21.16
CA GLN A 178 -2.87 -7.68 -20.58
C GLN A 178 -2.20 -6.88 -19.46
N VAL A 179 -2.66 -5.66 -19.19
CA VAL A 179 -2.17 -4.77 -18.11
C VAL A 179 -3.35 -4.12 -17.35
N HIS A 180 -4.55 -4.65 -17.50
CA HIS A 180 -5.79 -4.03 -17.05
C HIS A 180 -5.83 -3.83 -15.54
N PHE A 181 -5.33 -4.79 -14.75
CA PHE A 181 -5.23 -4.68 -13.30
C PHE A 181 -4.48 -3.41 -12.88
N MET A 182 -3.31 -3.15 -13.46
CA MET A 182 -2.50 -1.98 -13.13
C MET A 182 -3.14 -0.67 -13.59
N GLN A 183 -3.85 -0.67 -14.73
CA GLN A 183 -4.57 0.51 -15.19
C GLN A 183 -5.78 0.82 -14.30
N TYR A 184 -6.54 -0.20 -13.91
CA TYR A 184 -7.71 -0.07 -13.04
C TYR A 184 -7.35 0.54 -11.67
N HIS A 185 -6.30 0.02 -11.02
CA HIS A 185 -5.88 0.51 -9.72
C HIS A 185 -5.32 1.94 -9.74
N GLN A 186 -4.92 2.48 -10.88
CA GLN A 186 -4.60 3.90 -10.92
C GLN A 186 -5.84 4.78 -10.74
N GLU A 187 -6.96 4.42 -11.38
CA GLU A 187 -8.21 5.17 -11.28
C GLU A 187 -8.89 4.93 -9.93
N ALA A 188 -9.06 3.67 -9.53
CA ALA A 188 -9.70 3.30 -8.26
C ALA A 188 -8.94 3.85 -7.05
N ASP A 189 -7.62 3.67 -7.00
CA ASP A 189 -6.84 4.08 -5.82
C ASP A 189 -6.69 5.61 -5.72
N SER A 190 -6.94 6.35 -6.80
CA SER A 190 -7.03 7.82 -6.73
C SER A 190 -8.24 8.28 -5.90
N GLU A 191 -9.35 7.54 -5.92
CA GLU A 191 -10.50 7.81 -5.06
C GLU A 191 -10.22 7.38 -3.61
N HIS A 192 -9.61 6.20 -3.42
CA HIS A 192 -9.24 5.69 -2.09
C HIS A 192 -8.26 6.61 -1.38
N THR A 193 -7.22 7.10 -2.07
CA THR A 193 -6.25 8.05 -1.49
C THR A 193 -6.89 9.35 -1.01
N GLY A 194 -7.92 9.85 -1.70
CA GLY A 194 -8.69 11.02 -1.24
C GLY A 194 -9.54 10.73 0.02
N ALA A 195 -10.16 9.56 0.08
CA ALA A 195 -10.89 9.13 1.27
C ALA A 195 -9.95 8.91 2.48
N LEU A 196 -8.77 8.34 2.23
CA LEU A 196 -7.73 8.16 3.23
C LEU A 196 -7.20 9.50 3.74
N GLU A 197 -6.93 10.46 2.87
CA GLU A 197 -6.50 11.82 3.24
C GLU A 197 -7.52 12.49 4.17
N ALA A 198 -8.82 12.34 3.91
CA ALA A 198 -9.88 12.85 4.76
C ALA A 198 -9.88 12.21 6.17
N ILE A 199 -9.55 10.92 6.27
CA ILE A 199 -9.40 10.23 7.57
C ILE A 199 -8.15 10.73 8.30
N LEU A 200 -7.01 10.79 7.62
CA LEU A 200 -5.72 11.18 8.19
C LEU A 200 -5.68 12.63 8.67
N THR A 201 -6.53 13.51 8.13
CA THR A 201 -6.68 14.90 8.55
C THR A 201 -7.79 15.13 9.59
N SER A 202 -8.54 14.08 9.96
CA SER A 202 -9.66 14.20 10.88
C SER A 202 -9.22 14.21 12.35
N GLU A 203 -10.10 14.66 13.23
CA GLU A 203 -9.89 14.61 14.69
C GLU A 203 -9.89 13.18 15.26
N MET A 204 -10.12 12.16 14.43
CA MET A 204 -10.03 10.75 14.83
C MET A 204 -8.57 10.28 15.02
N ILE A 205 -7.61 11.03 14.47
CA ILE A 205 -6.19 10.68 14.52
C ILE A 205 -5.50 11.59 15.53
N ASP A 206 -5.18 11.01 16.68
CA ASP A 206 -4.30 11.65 17.67
C ASP A 206 -2.82 11.35 17.39
N ASP A 207 -1.93 11.95 18.19
CA ASP A 207 -0.48 11.81 18.00
C ASP A 207 0.00 10.35 18.13
N ALA A 208 -0.64 9.57 19.00
CA ALA A 208 -0.30 8.16 19.19
C ALA A 208 -0.72 7.32 17.98
N ALA A 209 -1.91 7.57 17.43
CA ALA A 209 -2.36 6.97 16.19
C ALA A 209 -1.47 7.38 15.00
N ALA A 210 -1.06 8.66 14.93
CA ALA A 210 -0.14 9.15 13.92
C ALA A 210 1.21 8.41 13.96
N ASP A 211 1.76 8.16 15.15
CA ASP A 211 2.98 7.37 15.33
C ASP A 211 2.84 5.92 14.84
N GLU A 212 1.74 5.27 15.19
CA GLU A 212 1.44 3.90 14.74
C GLU A 212 1.24 3.82 13.22
N ILE A 213 0.58 4.81 12.62
CA ILE A 213 0.38 4.95 11.17
C ILE A 213 1.73 5.05 10.47
N VAL A 214 2.60 5.97 10.89
CA VAL A 214 3.92 6.14 10.28
C VAL A 214 4.77 4.87 10.47
N ARG A 215 4.74 4.27 11.67
CA ARG A 215 5.50 3.05 11.94
C ARG A 215 5.06 1.89 11.06
N CYS A 216 3.75 1.72 10.88
CA CYS A 216 3.20 0.69 10.03
C CYS A 216 3.54 0.95 8.54
N ALA A 217 3.42 2.19 8.08
CA ALA A 217 3.82 2.58 6.72
C ALA A 217 5.29 2.25 6.44
N GLN A 218 6.20 2.54 7.38
CA GLN A 218 7.62 2.19 7.24
C GLN A 218 7.84 0.69 7.05
N VAL A 219 7.19 -0.14 7.87
CA VAL A 219 7.32 -1.59 7.78
C VAL A 219 6.75 -2.10 6.46
N VAL A 220 5.55 -1.65 6.10
CA VAL A 220 4.87 -2.07 4.86
C VAL A 220 5.66 -1.63 3.64
N ALA A 221 6.21 -0.42 3.60
CA ALA A 221 7.07 0.02 2.50
C ALA A 221 8.26 -0.92 2.27
N ARG A 222 8.94 -1.34 3.35
CA ARG A 222 10.07 -2.28 3.25
C ARG A 222 9.64 -3.68 2.82
N LEU A 223 8.58 -4.21 3.42
CA LEU A 223 8.07 -5.54 3.08
C LEU A 223 7.50 -5.59 1.66
N TYR A 224 6.88 -4.50 1.21
CA TYR A 224 6.38 -4.38 -0.15
C TYR A 224 7.53 -4.42 -1.17
N ALA A 225 8.61 -3.67 -0.94
CA ALA A 225 9.79 -3.74 -1.80
C ALA A 225 10.41 -5.15 -1.81
N LEU A 226 10.57 -5.77 -0.63
CA LEU A 226 11.09 -7.13 -0.49
C LEU A 226 10.28 -8.15 -1.30
N GLN A 227 8.94 -8.02 -1.34
CA GLN A 227 8.09 -8.91 -2.15
C GLN A 227 8.46 -8.88 -3.64
N LEU A 228 8.90 -7.72 -4.16
CA LEU A 228 9.29 -7.54 -5.55
C LEU A 228 10.76 -7.90 -5.80
N GLU A 229 11.60 -7.85 -4.76
CA GLU A 229 12.98 -8.35 -4.81
C GLU A 229 13.01 -9.89 -4.89
N GLU A 230 12.05 -10.55 -4.25
CA GLU A 230 11.99 -12.01 -4.07
C GLU A 230 11.13 -12.74 -5.13
N LEU A 231 10.96 -12.19 -6.34
CA LEU A 231 10.12 -12.81 -7.38
C LEU A 231 10.57 -14.22 -7.81
N ASP A 232 11.83 -14.56 -7.57
CA ASP A 232 12.47 -15.83 -7.95
C ASP A 232 12.63 -16.83 -6.80
N SER A 233 12.11 -16.51 -5.61
CA SER A 233 12.27 -17.30 -4.37
C SER A 233 11.12 -18.28 -4.08
#